data_AF-A0A2B4RIX8-F1
#
_entry.id   AF-A0A2B4RIX8-F1
#
_cell.length_a   1.000
_cell.length_b   1.000
_cell.length_c   1.000
_cell.angle_alpha   90.00
_cell.angle_beta   90.00
_cell.angle_gamma   90.00
#
_symmetry.space_group_name_H-M   'P 1'
#
loop_
_entity.id
_entity.type
_entity.pdbx_description
1 polymer ?
#
loop_
_entity_poly.entity_id
_entity_poly.type
_entity_poly.pdbx_seq_one_letter_code
_entity_poly.pdbx_strand_id
1 'polypeptide(L)'
;MTWNFVNPGLMRVLERIFQLIVLTTILIFVLYTDILDKSLFKPLVWKHYIDDISLWSTKKATIESFIEKANNHHPTMKFTAEISAKETTLLDAYIYKGERFEKDAILDVRTHFKQTETSQYTHYSSCHPQGVKKGLIKGEALRLLRKNSSHTIFEEKIANFKAHLQKRGYPEALINTTLSEANFKNRKLALQQKPKTNQRILPFITQYQPSVTEKKVKQILMRH
;
A
#
# COMPACT_ATOMS: atom_id res chain seq x y z
N MET A 1 4.96 -20.40 5.92
CA MET A 1 6.24 -19.70 5.70
C MET A 1 7.09 -19.94 6.93
N THR A 2 7.95 -20.95 6.88
CA THR A 2 8.96 -21.19 7.91
C THR A 2 10.16 -20.33 7.56
N TRP A 3 10.41 -19.31 8.38
CA TRP A 3 11.60 -18.49 8.25
C TRP A 3 12.74 -19.23 8.97
N ASN A 4 13.68 -19.80 8.20
CA ASN A 4 14.87 -20.42 8.78
C ASN A 4 15.84 -19.32 9.24
N PHE A 5 15.64 -18.83 10.47
CA PHE A 5 16.61 -17.97 11.15
C PHE A 5 17.62 -18.86 11.90
N VAL A 6 18.90 -18.76 11.51
CA VAL A 6 20.01 -19.58 12.02
C VAL A 6 20.44 -19.21 13.46
N ASN A 7 19.76 -18.27 14.12
CA ASN A 7 20.12 -17.81 15.46
C ASN A 7 18.93 -17.87 16.46
N PRO A 8 18.95 -18.80 17.43
CA PRO A 8 17.89 -18.96 18.45
C PRO A 8 17.67 -17.74 19.35
N GLY A 9 18.67 -16.87 19.50
CA GLY A 9 18.55 -15.60 20.22
C GLY A 9 17.74 -14.57 19.42
N LEU A 10 17.99 -14.50 18.10
CA LEU A 10 17.26 -13.60 17.21
C LEU A 10 15.79 -14.01 17.08
N MET A 11 15.49 -15.31 17.05
CA MET A 11 14.11 -15.84 17.04
C MET A 11 13.31 -15.38 18.28
N ARG A 12 13.87 -15.51 19.49
CA ARG A 12 13.20 -15.06 20.72
C ARG A 12 12.96 -13.56 20.77
N VAL A 13 13.87 -12.77 20.20
CA VAL A 13 13.71 -11.31 20.09
C VAL A 13 12.60 -10.98 19.09
N LEU A 14 12.59 -11.61 17.91
CA LEU A 14 11.57 -11.41 16.89
C LEU A 14 10.17 -11.83 17.38
N GLU A 15 10.08 -12.94 18.12
CA GLU A 15 8.82 -13.38 18.75
C GLU A 15 8.31 -12.38 19.78
N ARG A 16 9.19 -11.86 20.66
CA ARG A 16 8.81 -10.83 21.64
C ARG A 16 8.38 -9.54 20.96
N ILE A 17 9.10 -9.09 19.93
CA ILE A 17 8.73 -7.92 19.13
C ILE A 17 7.36 -8.12 18.49
N PHE A 18 7.13 -9.29 17.90
CA PHE A 18 5.84 -9.62 17.27
C PHE A 18 4.70 -9.63 18.29
N GLN A 19 4.89 -10.27 19.45
CA GLN A 19 3.92 -10.27 20.54
C GLN A 19 3.63 -8.86 21.05
N LEU A 20 4.67 -8.03 21.22
CA LEU A 20 4.53 -6.62 21.60
C LEU A 20 3.71 -5.84 20.57
N ILE A 21 4.00 -5.99 19.27
CA ILE A 21 3.25 -5.33 18.19
C ILE A 21 1.77 -5.75 18.19
N VAL A 22 1.50 -7.04 18.40
CA VAL A 22 0.13 -7.57 18.47
C VAL A 22 -0.60 -6.98 19.68
N LEU A 23 0.03 -6.98 20.86
CA LEU A 23 -0.53 -6.42 22.08
C LEU A 23 -0.79 -4.92 21.96
N THR A 24 0.14 -4.15 21.38
CA THR A 24 -0.06 -2.70 21.19
C THR A 24 -1.19 -2.43 20.21
N THR A 25 -1.32 -3.22 19.13
CA THR A 25 -2.41 -3.07 18.16
C THR A 25 -3.78 -3.34 18.81
N ILE A 26 -3.89 -4.41 19.60
CA ILE A 26 -5.12 -4.75 20.33
C ILE A 26 -5.45 -3.68 21.37
N LEU A 27 -4.45 -3.23 22.13
CA LEU A 27 -4.62 -2.20 23.15
C LEU A 27 -5.13 -0.88 22.53
N ILE A 28 -4.49 -0.42 21.45
CA ILE A 28 -4.89 0.78 20.71
C ILE A 28 -6.32 0.63 20.17
N PHE A 29 -6.68 -0.54 19.63
CA PHE A 29 -8.04 -0.81 19.16
C PHE A 29 -9.08 -0.69 20.29
N VAL A 30 -8.83 -1.32 21.44
CA VAL A 30 -9.73 -1.26 22.61
C VAL A 30 -9.86 0.19 23.11
N LEU A 31 -8.74 0.92 23.18
CA LEU A 31 -8.75 2.33 23.59
C LEU A 31 -9.54 3.20 22.60
N TYR A 32 -9.39 2.99 21.29
CA TYR A 32 -10.20 3.70 20.30
C TYR A 32 -11.68 3.40 20.43
N THR A 33 -12.06 2.14 20.65
CA THR A 33 -13.48 1.80 20.86
C THR A 33 -14.06 2.49 22.08
N ASP A 34 -13.34 2.50 23.21
CA ASP A 34 -13.82 3.13 24.43
C ASP A 34 -13.90 4.67 24.32
N ILE A 35 -12.90 5.29 23.69
CA ILE A 35 -12.91 6.74 23.39
C ILE A 35 -14.11 7.10 22.50
N LEU A 36 -14.36 6.32 21.44
CA LEU A 36 -15.47 6.56 20.51
C LEU A 36 -16.83 6.34 21.18
N ASP A 37 -16.95 5.38 22.08
CA ASP A 37 -18.20 5.10 22.80
C ASP A 37 -18.53 6.16 23.84
N LYS A 38 -17.52 6.70 24.52
CA LYS A 38 -17.66 7.79 25.50
C LYS A 38 -17.80 9.19 24.86
N SER A 39 -17.62 9.30 23.55
CA SER A 39 -17.65 10.58 22.84
C SER A 39 -19.04 10.94 22.32
N LEU A 40 -19.48 12.18 22.61
CA LEU A 40 -20.75 12.73 22.14
C LEU A 40 -20.78 12.93 20.62
N PHE A 41 -19.66 13.33 20.04
CA PHE A 41 -19.51 13.52 18.60
C PHE A 41 -18.57 12.46 18.05
N LYS A 42 -19.02 11.81 16.98
CA LYS A 42 -18.29 10.72 16.33
C LYS A 42 -17.90 11.11 14.90
N PRO A 43 -16.77 10.61 14.41
CA PRO A 43 -16.38 10.75 13.01
C PRO A 43 -17.40 10.06 12.09
N LEU A 44 -17.58 10.58 10.88
CA LEU A 44 -18.34 9.92 9.82
C LEU A 44 -17.68 8.62 9.38
N VAL A 45 -16.35 8.65 9.32
CA VAL A 45 -15.53 7.49 8.96
C VAL A 45 -14.35 7.47 9.91
N TRP A 46 -14.10 6.33 10.55
CA TRP A 46 -12.88 6.05 11.28
C TRP A 46 -12.27 4.77 10.72
N LYS A 47 -11.02 4.83 10.26
CA LYS A 47 -10.29 3.68 9.74
C LYS A 47 -8.89 3.64 10.35
N HIS A 48 -8.55 2.48 10.89
CA HIS A 48 -7.22 2.18 11.42
C HIS A 48 -6.53 1.19 10.48
N TYR A 49 -5.40 1.58 9.90
CA TYR A 49 -4.52 0.69 9.13
C TYR A 49 -3.07 1.17 9.25
N ILE A 50 -2.35 0.63 10.25
CA ILE A 50 -1.03 1.10 10.71
C ILE A 50 -1.12 2.53 11.27
N ASP A 51 -1.58 3.48 10.44
CA ASP A 51 -1.95 4.83 10.79
C ASP A 51 -3.49 4.98 10.86
N ASP A 52 -3.95 6.07 11.48
CA ASP A 52 -5.36 6.38 11.66
C ASP A 52 -5.83 7.51 10.73
N ILE A 53 -7.00 7.33 10.11
CA ILE A 53 -7.70 8.39 9.39
C ILE A 53 -9.13 8.53 9.92
N SER A 54 -9.53 9.78 10.15
CA SER A 54 -10.88 10.12 10.54
C SER A 54 -11.46 11.22 9.66
N LEU A 55 -12.69 11.02 9.18
CA LEU A 55 -13.44 12.02 8.41
C LEU A 55 -14.54 12.59 9.28
N TRP A 56 -14.63 13.92 9.33
CA TRP A 56 -15.57 14.65 10.15
C TRP A 56 -16.34 15.65 9.28
N SER A 57 -17.64 15.81 9.54
CA SER A 57 -18.48 16.87 8.97
C SER A 57 -18.66 18.06 9.91
N THR A 58 -18.07 18.01 11.11
CA THR A 58 -18.22 19.00 12.16
C THR A 58 -17.18 20.12 12.07
N LYS A 59 -17.35 21.15 12.91
CA LYS A 59 -16.40 22.26 13.01
C LYS A 59 -15.09 21.79 13.66
N LYS A 60 -13.98 22.42 13.28
CA LYS A 60 -12.63 22.15 13.82
C LYS A 60 -12.60 22.12 15.36
N ALA A 61 -13.26 23.07 16.02
CA ALA A 61 -13.32 23.15 17.48
C ALA A 61 -13.90 21.89 18.14
N THR A 62 -14.89 21.24 17.50
CA THR A 62 -15.46 19.98 18.00
C THR A 62 -14.46 18.84 17.90
N ILE A 63 -13.67 18.80 16.82
CA ILE A 63 -12.63 17.80 16.61
C ILE A 63 -11.49 18.01 17.61
N GLU A 64 -11.07 19.26 17.84
CA GLU A 64 -10.05 19.61 18.85
C GLU A 64 -10.49 19.19 20.25
N SER A 65 -11.75 19.44 20.63
CA SER A 65 -12.29 18.98 21.91
C SER A 65 -12.35 17.45 22.02
N PHE A 66 -12.62 16.74 20.92
CA PHE A 66 -12.54 15.28 20.89
C PHE A 66 -11.11 14.79 21.12
N ILE A 67 -10.11 15.40 20.47
CA ILE A 67 -8.69 15.06 20.65
C ILE A 67 -8.24 15.33 22.10
N GLU A 68 -8.68 16.43 22.70
CA GLU A 68 -8.38 16.72 24.10
C GLU A 68 -8.95 15.65 25.04
N LYS A 69 -10.21 15.24 24.83
CA LYS A 69 -10.82 14.14 25.59
C LYS A 69 -10.08 12.82 25.39
N ALA A 70 -9.69 12.50 24.16
CA ALA A 70 -8.91 11.31 23.84
C ALA A 70 -7.54 11.35 24.57
N ASN A 71 -6.89 12.51 24.60
CA ASN A 71 -5.63 12.71 25.31
C ASN A 71 -5.76 12.62 26.84
N ASN A 72 -6.92 12.95 27.39
CA ASN A 72 -7.21 12.79 28.82
C ASN A 72 -7.66 11.38 29.20
N HIS A 73 -7.92 10.51 28.23
CA HIS A 73 -8.40 9.15 28.46
C HIS A 73 -7.32 8.22 29.04
N HIS A 74 -6.05 8.41 28.66
CA HIS A 74 -4.94 7.60 29.14
C HIS A 74 -3.82 8.49 29.71
N PRO A 75 -3.24 8.13 30.88
CA PRO A 75 -2.23 8.97 31.53
C PRO A 75 -0.95 9.12 30.70
N THR A 76 -0.50 8.06 30.02
CA THR A 76 0.80 8.04 29.33
C THR A 76 0.72 8.12 27.81
N MET A 77 -0.45 7.87 27.21
CA MET A 77 -0.57 7.81 25.76
C MET A 77 -1.28 9.06 25.27
N LYS A 78 -0.64 9.79 24.36
CA LYS A 78 -1.16 11.02 23.77
C LYS A 78 -1.24 10.87 22.26
N PHE A 79 -2.39 11.22 21.71
CA PHE A 79 -2.68 11.32 20.31
C PHE A 79 -2.22 12.69 19.79
N THR A 80 -1.52 12.64 18.67
CA THR A 80 -1.26 13.81 17.83
C THR A 80 -2.14 13.70 16.60
N ALA A 81 -2.72 14.81 16.15
CA ALA A 81 -3.64 14.82 15.04
C ALA A 81 -3.38 16.03 14.14
N GLU A 82 -3.34 15.78 12.84
CA GLU A 82 -3.28 16.82 11.82
C GLU A 82 -4.70 17.04 11.28
N ILE A 83 -5.22 18.24 11.49
CA ILE A 83 -6.58 18.60 11.04
C ILE A 83 -6.48 19.47 9.80
N SER A 84 -7.10 19.02 8.72
CA SER A 84 -7.18 19.77 7.48
C SER A 84 -8.57 19.66 6.88
N ALA A 85 -9.08 20.80 6.39
CA ALA A 85 -10.39 20.87 5.75
C ALA A 85 -10.34 20.49 4.26
N LYS A 86 -9.14 20.41 3.65
CA LYS A 86 -8.97 20.26 2.20
C LYS A 86 -8.38 18.91 1.81
N GLU A 87 -7.44 18.41 2.59
CA GLU A 87 -6.58 17.30 2.17
C GLU A 87 -5.87 16.64 3.34
N THR A 88 -5.45 15.39 3.14
CA THR A 88 -4.66 14.63 4.11
C THR A 88 -3.88 13.53 3.39
N THR A 89 -2.89 12.95 4.07
CA THR A 89 -2.12 11.81 3.58
C THR A 89 -2.37 10.59 4.46
N LEU A 90 -2.59 9.45 3.84
CA LEU A 90 -2.61 8.15 4.51
C LEU A 90 -1.70 7.19 3.74
N LEU A 91 -0.59 6.79 4.36
CA LEU A 91 0.45 5.99 3.71
C LEU A 91 0.92 6.61 2.38
N ASP A 92 0.69 5.91 1.27
CA ASP A 92 1.03 6.33 -0.10
C ASP A 92 -0.18 6.90 -0.87
N ALA A 93 -1.24 7.30 -0.16
CA ALA A 93 -2.41 7.97 -0.71
C ALA A 93 -2.52 9.40 -0.20
N TYR A 94 -2.61 10.35 -1.12
CA TYR A 94 -2.96 11.74 -0.85
C TYR A 94 -4.44 11.94 -1.19
N ILE A 95 -5.26 12.23 -0.18
CA ILE A 95 -6.70 12.36 -0.27
C ILE A 95 -7.05 13.84 -0.21
N TYR A 96 -7.86 14.35 -1.13
CA TYR A 96 -8.17 15.77 -1.23
C TYR A 96 -9.54 16.04 -1.84
N LYS A 97 -10.06 17.24 -1.61
CA LYS A 97 -11.26 17.76 -2.27
C LYS A 97 -10.87 18.33 -3.64
N GLY A 98 -11.03 17.54 -4.70
CA GLY A 98 -10.81 17.96 -6.08
C GLY A 98 -12.13 18.15 -6.85
N GLU A 99 -12.05 18.11 -8.18
CA GLU A 99 -13.20 18.36 -9.07
C GLU A 99 -14.39 17.42 -8.81
N ARG A 100 -14.12 16.16 -8.43
CA ARG A 100 -15.20 15.19 -8.17
C ARG A 100 -15.89 15.45 -6.84
N PHE A 101 -15.25 16.17 -5.93
CA PHE A 101 -15.86 16.56 -4.67
C PHE A 101 -16.89 17.67 -4.89
N GLU A 102 -16.59 18.64 -5.76
CA GLU A 102 -17.51 19.75 -6.06
C GLU A 102 -18.77 19.28 -6.78
N LYS A 103 -18.65 18.28 -7.67
CA LYS A 103 -19.77 17.76 -8.47
C LYS A 103 -20.58 16.71 -7.73
N ASP A 104 -19.91 15.74 -7.11
CA ASP A 104 -20.54 14.50 -6.62
C ASP A 104 -20.26 14.22 -5.13
N ALA A 105 -19.60 15.15 -4.41
CA ALA A 105 -19.10 14.94 -3.05
C ALA A 105 -18.14 13.74 -2.89
N ILE A 106 -17.45 13.35 -3.97
CA ILE A 106 -16.48 12.24 -3.98
C ILE A 106 -15.07 12.79 -3.79
N LEU A 107 -14.35 12.28 -2.78
CA LEU A 107 -12.95 12.66 -2.57
C LEU A 107 -12.05 12.16 -3.70
N ASP A 108 -11.08 13.00 -4.06
CA ASP A 108 -10.01 12.70 -4.98
C ASP A 108 -8.81 12.09 -4.26
N VAL A 109 -8.14 11.19 -4.97
CA VAL A 109 -6.94 10.51 -4.49
C VAL A 109 -5.84 10.61 -5.54
N ARG A 110 -4.63 10.93 -5.11
CA ARG A 110 -3.40 10.84 -5.91
C ARG A 110 -2.33 10.07 -5.14
N THR A 111 -1.36 9.53 -5.86
CA THR A 111 -0.23 8.82 -5.20
C THR A 111 0.62 9.82 -4.42
N HIS A 112 0.87 9.53 -3.14
CA HIS A 112 1.81 10.26 -2.31
C HIS A 112 3.15 9.53 -2.30
N PHE A 113 4.23 10.26 -2.52
CA PHE A 113 5.59 9.76 -2.36
C PHE A 113 6.23 10.52 -1.19
N LYS A 114 6.85 9.78 -0.27
CA LYS A 114 7.67 10.38 0.77
C LYS A 114 8.82 11.14 0.11
N GLN A 115 9.25 12.25 0.71
CA GLN A 115 10.41 13.00 0.21
C GLN A 115 11.68 12.15 0.10
N THR A 116 11.77 11.08 0.90
CA THR A 116 12.88 10.12 0.90
C THR A 116 12.77 9.05 -0.21
N GLU A 117 11.66 8.99 -0.94
CA GLU A 117 11.49 8.03 -2.04
C GLU A 117 12.35 8.45 -3.22
N THR A 118 13.29 7.60 -3.58
CA THR A 118 14.31 7.86 -4.62
C THR A 118 14.07 7.06 -5.89
N SER A 119 12.97 6.32 -5.98
CA SER A 119 12.60 5.50 -7.15
C SER A 119 13.69 4.50 -7.53
N GLN A 120 14.32 3.87 -6.53
CA GLN A 120 15.40 2.89 -6.71
C GLN A 120 14.89 1.51 -7.15
N TYR A 121 14.26 1.44 -8.33
CA TYR A 121 13.83 0.17 -8.92
C TYR A 121 15.02 -0.75 -9.18
N THR A 122 14.87 -2.06 -9.17
CA THR A 122 16.01 -2.95 -9.46
C THR A 122 16.54 -2.76 -10.88
N HIS A 123 17.87 -2.81 -11.09
CA HIS A 123 18.44 -2.67 -12.44
C HIS A 123 18.07 -3.86 -13.35
N TYR A 124 17.89 -3.64 -14.65
CA TYR A 124 17.45 -4.71 -15.56
C TYR A 124 18.44 -5.88 -15.67
N SER A 125 19.75 -5.62 -15.57
CA SER A 125 20.78 -6.67 -15.59
C SER A 125 20.90 -7.47 -14.28
N SER A 126 20.09 -7.15 -13.26
CA SER A 126 20.08 -7.92 -12.02
C SER A 126 19.71 -9.39 -12.23
N CYS A 127 20.20 -10.24 -11.32
CA CYS A 127 19.96 -11.69 -11.31
C CYS A 127 18.56 -12.04 -10.80
N HIS A 128 17.53 -11.50 -11.45
CA HIS A 128 16.13 -11.83 -11.19
C HIS A 128 15.48 -12.45 -12.43
N PRO A 129 14.55 -13.41 -12.23
CA PRO A 129 13.75 -13.96 -13.33
C PRO A 129 13.01 -12.87 -14.09
N GLN A 130 12.78 -13.11 -15.39
CA GLN A 130 12.05 -12.16 -16.24
C GLN A 130 10.62 -11.91 -15.73
N GLY A 131 9.97 -12.93 -15.16
CA GLY A 131 8.66 -12.81 -14.54
C GLY A 131 8.63 -11.80 -13.38
N VAL A 132 9.70 -11.74 -12.58
CA VAL A 132 9.82 -10.77 -11.46
C VAL A 132 9.99 -9.36 -12.00
N LYS A 133 10.84 -9.17 -13.01
CA LYS A 133 11.07 -7.87 -13.66
C LYS A 133 9.80 -7.32 -14.30
N LYS A 134 9.06 -8.16 -15.04
CA LYS A 134 7.75 -7.80 -15.59
C LYS A 134 6.72 -7.55 -14.49
N GLY A 135 6.73 -8.37 -13.44
CA GLY A 135 5.85 -8.26 -12.29
C GLY A 135 5.99 -6.93 -11.55
N LEU A 136 7.23 -6.42 -11.41
CA LEU A 136 7.51 -5.10 -10.83
C LEU A 136 6.83 -3.99 -11.63
N ILE A 137 7.03 -3.95 -12.96
CA ILE A 137 6.41 -2.94 -13.83
C ILE A 137 4.89 -2.99 -13.73
N LYS A 138 4.32 -4.20 -13.84
CA LYS A 138 2.88 -4.41 -13.78
C LYS A 138 2.30 -4.03 -12.43
N GLY A 139 2.94 -4.44 -11.33
CA GLY A 139 2.49 -4.17 -9.98
C GLY A 139 2.43 -2.68 -9.70
N GLU A 140 3.49 -1.95 -10.07
CA GLU A 140 3.57 -0.52 -9.86
C GLU A 140 2.61 0.26 -10.76
N ALA A 141 2.50 -0.09 -12.04
CA ALA A 141 1.53 0.52 -12.95
C ALA A 141 0.09 0.34 -12.45
N LEU A 142 -0.26 -0.85 -11.94
CA LEU A 142 -1.56 -1.10 -11.32
C LEU A 142 -1.76 -0.34 -10.01
N ARG A 143 -0.69 -0.15 -9.22
CA ARG A 143 -0.74 0.67 -8.00
C ARG A 143 -1.07 2.12 -8.35
N LEU A 144 -0.35 2.70 -9.31
CA LEU A 144 -0.59 4.05 -9.83
C LEU A 144 -2.00 4.19 -10.41
N LEU A 145 -2.48 3.19 -11.16
CA LEU A 145 -3.83 3.17 -11.73
C LEU A 145 -4.91 3.26 -10.65
N ARG A 146 -4.78 2.49 -9.57
CA ARG A 146 -5.75 2.52 -8.47
C ARG A 146 -5.69 3.83 -7.66
N LYS A 147 -4.47 4.33 -7.43
CA LYS A 147 -4.20 5.46 -6.52
C LYS A 147 -4.26 6.84 -7.15
N ASN A 148 -4.57 6.96 -8.44
CA ASN A 148 -4.81 8.25 -9.08
C ASN A 148 -6.22 8.30 -9.63
N SER A 149 -6.97 9.30 -9.20
CA SER A 149 -8.36 9.54 -9.56
C SER A 149 -8.56 10.40 -10.79
N SER A 150 -7.57 11.24 -11.11
CA SER A 150 -7.54 12.06 -12.31
C SER A 150 -6.74 11.35 -13.41
N HIS A 151 -7.25 11.41 -14.64
CA HIS A 151 -6.58 10.87 -15.83
C HIS A 151 -5.24 11.56 -16.07
N THR A 152 -5.21 12.89 -16.00
CA THR A 152 -4.01 13.69 -16.28
C THR A 152 -2.90 13.40 -15.27
N ILE A 153 -3.24 13.33 -13.98
CA ILE A 153 -2.29 12.97 -12.92
C ILE A 153 -1.78 11.54 -13.12
N PHE A 154 -2.65 10.60 -13.47
CA PHE A 154 -2.24 9.23 -13.76
C PHE A 154 -1.24 9.15 -14.92
N GLU A 155 -1.51 9.83 -16.03
CA GLU A 155 -0.60 9.87 -17.19
C GLU A 155 0.75 10.48 -16.84
N GLU A 156 0.77 11.58 -16.08
CA GLU A 156 2.00 12.20 -15.57
C GLU A 156 2.81 11.20 -14.73
N LYS A 157 2.17 10.48 -13.80
CA LYS A 157 2.86 9.50 -12.95
C LYS A 157 3.36 8.29 -13.73
N ILE A 158 2.61 7.81 -14.73
CA ILE A 158 3.04 6.72 -15.60
C ILE A 158 4.22 7.15 -16.49
N ALA A 159 4.21 8.37 -17.02
CA ALA A 159 5.33 8.90 -17.81
C ALA A 159 6.61 9.00 -16.97
N ASN A 160 6.51 9.52 -15.74
CA ASN A 160 7.64 9.56 -14.80
C ASN A 160 8.14 8.15 -14.45
N PHE A 161 7.24 7.20 -14.22
CA PHE A 161 7.61 5.82 -13.96
C PHE A 161 8.33 5.18 -15.17
N LYS A 162 7.85 5.42 -16.40
CA LYS A 162 8.52 4.99 -17.64
C LYS A 162 9.96 5.54 -17.71
N ALA A 163 10.14 6.83 -17.44
CA ALA A 163 11.47 7.46 -17.46
C ALA A 163 12.43 6.83 -16.44
N HIS A 164 11.94 6.51 -15.23
CA HIS A 164 12.76 5.81 -14.23
C HIS A 164 13.15 4.39 -14.66
N LEU A 165 12.24 3.64 -15.28
CA LEU A 165 12.55 2.31 -15.81
C LEU A 165 13.61 2.35 -16.91
N GLN A 166 13.52 3.31 -17.83
CA GLN A 166 14.51 3.52 -18.89
C GLN A 166 15.89 3.81 -18.31
N LYS A 167 15.99 4.68 -17.29
CA LYS A 167 17.24 4.94 -16.55
C LYS A 167 17.82 3.71 -15.86
N ARG A 168 17.01 2.69 -15.57
CA ARG A 168 17.43 1.41 -14.96
C ARG A 168 17.68 0.30 -15.99
N GLY A 169 17.75 0.65 -17.27
CA GLY A 169 18.15 -0.24 -18.36
C GLY A 169 17.05 -1.20 -18.82
N TYR A 170 15.79 -0.95 -18.47
CA TYR A 170 14.69 -1.79 -18.94
C TYR A 170 14.44 -1.59 -20.43
N PRO A 171 14.28 -2.67 -21.23
CA PRO A 171 14.00 -2.55 -22.66
C PRO A 171 12.67 -1.85 -22.92
N GLU A 172 12.66 -0.89 -23.87
CA GLU A 172 11.47 -0.08 -24.15
C GLU A 172 10.27 -0.92 -24.60
N ALA A 173 10.48 -1.95 -25.41
CA ALA A 173 9.42 -2.87 -25.82
C ALA A 173 8.72 -3.52 -24.60
N LEU A 174 9.50 -3.99 -23.62
CA LEU A 174 8.96 -4.58 -22.39
C LEU A 174 8.15 -3.56 -21.57
N ILE A 175 8.67 -2.34 -21.44
CA ILE A 175 8.00 -1.26 -20.72
C ILE A 175 6.67 -0.95 -21.39
N ASN A 176 6.67 -0.63 -22.68
CA ASN A 176 5.47 -0.21 -23.42
C ASN A 176 4.39 -1.30 -23.42
N THR A 177 4.76 -2.57 -23.70
CA THR A 177 3.82 -3.69 -23.69
C THR A 177 3.24 -3.94 -22.29
N THR A 178 4.01 -3.74 -21.22
CA THR A 178 3.50 -3.99 -19.86
C THR A 178 2.66 -2.82 -19.36
N LEU A 179 3.07 -1.57 -19.64
CA LEU A 179 2.32 -0.37 -19.26
C LEU A 179 1.00 -0.24 -20.02
N SER A 180 0.91 -0.72 -21.26
CA SER A 180 -0.36 -0.72 -22.00
C SER A 180 -1.45 -1.58 -21.34
N GLU A 181 -1.08 -2.53 -20.47
CA GLU A 181 -2.05 -3.30 -19.67
C GLU A 181 -2.75 -2.41 -18.61
N ALA A 182 -2.13 -1.30 -18.19
CA ALA A 182 -2.64 -0.39 -17.17
C ALA A 182 -3.38 0.81 -17.81
N ASN A 183 -4.58 0.55 -18.35
CA ASN A 183 -5.42 1.60 -18.94
C ASN A 183 -6.30 2.28 -17.89
N PHE A 184 -6.33 3.63 -17.88
CA PHE A 184 -7.16 4.41 -16.97
C PHE A 184 -8.66 4.09 -17.06
N LYS A 185 -9.17 3.79 -18.26
CA LYS A 185 -10.57 3.37 -18.47
C LYS A 185 -10.94 2.14 -17.62
N ASN A 186 -9.97 1.29 -17.32
CA ASN A 186 -10.14 0.08 -16.53
C ASN A 186 -9.96 0.31 -15.02
N ARG A 187 -9.78 1.56 -14.56
CA ARG A 187 -9.57 1.88 -13.15
C ARG A 187 -10.69 1.36 -12.25
N LYS A 188 -11.95 1.51 -12.67
CA LYS A 188 -13.11 1.03 -11.89
C LYS A 188 -13.03 -0.47 -11.65
N LEU A 189 -12.64 -1.25 -12.66
CA LEU A 189 -12.41 -2.69 -12.56
C LEU A 189 -11.18 -3.01 -11.69
N ALA A 190 -10.11 -2.22 -11.80
CA ALA A 190 -8.90 -2.40 -11.01
C ALA A 190 -9.09 -2.18 -9.50
N LEU A 191 -10.10 -1.39 -9.10
CA LEU A 191 -10.47 -1.16 -7.70
C LEU A 191 -11.34 -2.28 -7.10
N GLN A 192 -11.97 -3.10 -7.94
CA GLN A 192 -12.80 -4.20 -7.45
C GLN A 192 -11.95 -5.30 -6.84
N GLN A 193 -12.40 -5.83 -5.70
CA GLN A 193 -11.80 -7.03 -5.13
C GLN A 193 -12.12 -8.22 -6.03
N LYS A 194 -11.08 -8.94 -6.46
CA LYS A 194 -11.28 -10.19 -7.18
C LYS A 194 -11.50 -11.31 -6.17
N PRO A 195 -12.49 -12.20 -6.39
CA PRO A 195 -12.67 -13.36 -5.54
C PRO A 195 -11.38 -14.18 -5.55
N LYS A 196 -10.85 -14.47 -4.36
CA LYS A 196 -9.70 -15.38 -4.22
C LYS A 196 -10.18 -16.78 -4.55
N THR A 197 -9.72 -17.32 -5.66
CA THR A 197 -9.90 -18.74 -5.95
C THR A 197 -9.00 -19.51 -4.99
N ASN A 198 -9.58 -20.25 -4.05
CA ASN A 198 -8.85 -21.18 -3.18
C ASN A 198 -8.41 -22.40 -3.99
N GLN A 199 -7.46 -22.21 -4.90
CA GLN A 199 -6.76 -23.30 -5.55
C GLN A 199 -5.59 -23.71 -4.67
N ARG A 200 -5.57 -24.98 -4.27
CA ARG A 200 -4.46 -25.55 -3.51
C ARG A 200 -3.28 -25.73 -4.46
N ILE A 201 -2.44 -24.71 -4.58
CA ILE A 201 -1.20 -24.75 -5.35
C ILE A 201 -0.10 -25.27 -4.41
N LEU A 202 0.59 -26.34 -4.80
CA LEU A 202 1.83 -26.77 -4.14
C LEU A 202 3.01 -26.13 -4.88
N PRO A 203 3.61 -25.04 -4.36
CA PRO A 203 4.69 -24.36 -5.06
C PRO A 203 5.99 -25.17 -4.96
N PHE A 204 6.63 -25.41 -6.09
CA PHE A 204 8.03 -25.83 -6.12
C PHE A 204 8.91 -24.58 -6.06
N ILE A 205 9.69 -24.44 -4.98
CA ILE A 205 10.52 -23.26 -4.71
C ILE A 205 11.98 -23.64 -4.89
N THR A 206 12.68 -22.96 -5.80
CA THR A 206 14.13 -23.09 -5.98
C THR A 206 14.78 -21.71 -6.05
N GLN A 207 16.09 -21.69 -5.79
CA GLN A 207 16.89 -20.50 -6.05
C GLN A 207 16.94 -20.24 -7.55
N TYR A 208 16.77 -18.98 -7.95
CA TYR A 208 16.90 -18.59 -9.35
C TYR A 208 18.36 -18.73 -9.80
N GLN A 209 18.56 -19.38 -10.93
CA GLN A 209 19.86 -19.51 -11.57
C GLN A 209 19.74 -19.15 -13.05
N PRO A 210 20.45 -18.12 -13.57
CA PRO A 210 20.31 -17.66 -14.95
C PRO A 210 20.58 -18.73 -16.01
N SER A 211 21.47 -19.69 -15.72
CA SER A 211 21.79 -20.81 -16.61
C SER A 211 20.70 -21.88 -16.69
N VAL A 212 19.75 -21.88 -15.75
CA VAL A 212 18.65 -22.85 -15.68
C VAL A 212 17.36 -22.16 -16.13
N THR A 213 16.87 -22.52 -17.32
CA THR A 213 15.62 -21.95 -17.82
C THR A 213 14.41 -22.57 -17.13
N GLU A 214 13.45 -21.75 -16.73
CA GLU A 214 12.19 -22.19 -16.08
C GLU A 214 11.47 -23.26 -16.90
N LYS A 215 11.51 -23.16 -18.24
CA LYS A 215 10.93 -24.16 -19.15
C LYS A 215 11.57 -25.54 -18.99
N LYS A 216 12.89 -25.63 -18.83
CA LYS A 216 13.59 -26.92 -18.65
C LYS A 216 13.20 -27.57 -17.33
N VAL A 217 13.19 -26.81 -16.24
CA VAL A 217 12.79 -27.32 -14.91
C VAL A 217 11.34 -27.80 -14.95
N LYS A 218 10.43 -27.02 -15.53
CA LYS A 218 9.02 -27.40 -15.69
C LYS A 218 8.87 -28.68 -16.52
N GLN A 219 9.61 -28.82 -17.62
CA GLN A 219 9.57 -30.04 -18.44
C GLN A 219 10.05 -31.28 -17.67
N ILE A 220 11.09 -31.16 -16.85
CA ILE A 220 11.59 -32.26 -16.02
C ILE A 220 10.54 -32.65 -14.97
N LEU A 221 9.99 -31.66 -14.26
CA LEU A 221 8.99 -31.88 -13.21
C LEU A 221 7.68 -32.48 -13.74
N MET A 222 7.28 -32.15 -14.97
CA MET A 222 6.04 -32.64 -15.58
C MET A 222 6.20 -33.98 -16.32
N ARG A 223 7.42 -34.51 -16.42
CA ARG A 223 7.70 -35.83 -17.02
C ARG A 223 7.57 -36.99 -16.03
N HIS A 224 7.53 -36.67 -14.74
CA HIS A 224 7.34 -37.60 -13.63
C HIS A 224 6.04 -37.24 -12.89
#